data_AF-A0A699RNB6-F1
#
_entry.id   AF-A0A699RNB6-F1
#
_cell.length_a   1.000
_cell.length_b   1.000
_cell.length_c   1.000
_cell.angle_alpha   90.00
_cell.angle_beta   90.00
_cell.angle_gamma   90.00
#
_symmetry.space_group_name_H-M   'P 1'
#
loop_
_entity.id
_entity.type
_entity.pdbx_description
1 polymer ?
#
loop_
_entity_poly.entity_id
_entity_poly.type
_entity_poly.pdbx_seq_one_letter_code
_entity_poly.pdbx_strand_id
1 'polypeptide(L)'
;LKQILNAQTEAKKLKNVKKEDVGGMLVENAKNPDAIREQKLEPRADGTQCLNGRSWIPCYGDFQTVIMYESHKSKYSIHPGSDKMYPYMKKLYWWPNMKDDIATYVRKCLTCAKVKAEHQRPSGLLV
;
A
#
# COMPACT_ATOMS: atom_id res chain seq x y z
N LEU A 1 -12.56 9.02 2.25
CA LEU A 1 -13.58 7.94 2.28
C LEU A 1 -14.26 7.73 0.93
N LYS A 2 -14.91 8.75 0.35
CA LYS A 2 -15.58 8.64 -0.98
C LYS A 2 -14.70 8.00 -2.08
N GLN A 3 -13.42 8.37 -2.14
CA GLN A 3 -12.51 7.80 -3.13
C GLN A 3 -12.16 6.32 -2.87
N ILE A 4 -12.01 5.91 -1.59
CA ILE A 4 -11.77 4.50 -1.22
C ILE A 4 -12.98 3.64 -1.60
N LEU A 5 -14.20 4.11 -1.33
CA LEU A 5 -15.43 3.41 -1.71
C LEU A 5 -15.51 3.18 -3.22
N ASN A 6 -15.21 4.20 -4.02
CA ASN A 6 -15.16 4.08 -5.48
C ASN A 6 -14.11 3.05 -5.91
N ALA A 7 -12.90 3.12 -5.35
CA ALA A 7 -11.83 2.16 -5.63
C ALA A 7 -12.25 0.71 -5.36
N GLN A 8 -12.90 0.48 -4.22
CA GLN A 8 -13.38 -0.84 -3.82
C GLN A 8 -14.49 -1.34 -4.74
N THR A 9 -15.35 -0.43 -5.20
CA THR A 9 -16.43 -0.75 -6.15
C THR A 9 -15.87 -1.15 -7.51
N GLU A 10 -14.91 -0.39 -8.05
CA GLU A 10 -14.24 -0.73 -9.31
C GLU A 10 -13.42 -2.02 -9.20
N ALA A 11 -12.71 -2.22 -8.09
CA ALA A 11 -11.98 -3.46 -7.84
C ALA A 11 -12.90 -4.69 -7.78
N LYS A 12 -14.15 -4.55 -7.32
CA LYS A 12 -15.15 -5.62 -7.37
C LYS A 12 -15.66 -5.87 -8.79
N LYS A 13 -15.91 -4.81 -9.58
CA LYS A 13 -16.31 -4.96 -10.99
C LYS A 13 -15.26 -5.70 -11.80
N LEU A 14 -13.98 -5.32 -11.66
CA LEU A 14 -12.87 -5.95 -12.38
C LEU A 14 -12.68 -7.43 -12.00
N LYS A 15 -12.95 -7.79 -10.74
CA LYS A 15 -12.94 -9.18 -10.27
C LYS A 15 -14.09 -10.03 -10.84
N ASN A 16 -15.18 -9.40 -11.26
CA ASN A 16 -16.35 -10.08 -11.82
C ASN A 16 -16.28 -10.21 -13.36
N VAL A 17 -15.27 -9.62 -14.02
CA VAL A 17 -15.00 -9.85 -15.45
C VAL A 17 -14.40 -11.24 -15.61
N LYS A 18 -15.01 -12.07 -16.45
CA LYS A 18 -14.53 -13.44 -16.72
C LYS A 18 -13.16 -13.38 -17.40
N LYS A 19 -12.27 -14.33 -17.10
CA LYS A 19 -10.89 -14.42 -17.64
C LYS A 19 -10.81 -14.39 -19.18
N GLU A 20 -11.93 -14.61 -19.86
CA GLU A 20 -12.08 -14.67 -21.31
C GLU A 20 -12.37 -13.31 -21.99
N ASP A 21 -12.80 -12.29 -21.23
CA ASP A 21 -13.21 -10.98 -21.80
C ASP A 21 -12.10 -9.92 -21.82
N VAL A 22 -10.89 -10.24 -21.36
CA VAL A 22 -9.76 -9.29 -21.32
C VAL A 22 -8.61 -9.81 -22.18
N GLY A 23 -8.69 -9.50 -23.47
CA GLY A 23 -7.54 -9.59 -24.35
C GLY A 23 -6.37 -8.75 -23.82
N GLY A 24 -5.33 -9.42 -23.31
CA GLY A 24 -3.95 -8.95 -23.39
C GLY A 24 -3.46 -7.84 -22.44
N MET A 25 -4.21 -7.39 -21.42
CA MET A 25 -3.66 -6.46 -20.42
C MET A 25 -4.15 -6.82 -19.01
N LEU A 26 -3.21 -6.85 -18.06
CA LEU A 26 -3.37 -7.07 -16.60
C LEU A 26 -3.10 -8.49 -16.08
N VAL A 27 -1.86 -8.97 -16.21
CA VAL A 27 -1.38 -10.06 -15.35
C VAL A 27 0.05 -9.77 -14.94
N GLU A 28 0.24 -9.23 -13.72
CA GLU A 28 1.48 -9.44 -12.94
C GLU A 28 1.35 -8.99 -11.47
N ASN A 29 0.47 -8.04 -11.15
CA ASN A 29 0.29 -7.57 -9.76
C ASN A 29 -0.76 -8.36 -8.95
N ALA A 30 -1.34 -9.42 -9.51
CA ALA A 30 -2.33 -10.31 -8.89
C ALA A 30 -1.67 -11.45 -8.09
N LYS A 31 -0.66 -11.19 -7.26
CA LYS A 31 0.09 -12.28 -6.60
C LYS A 31 -0.73 -13.19 -5.68
N ASN A 32 -1.96 -12.84 -5.29
CA ASN A 32 -3.05 -13.79 -5.01
C ASN A 32 -4.32 -13.01 -4.58
N PRO A 33 -5.22 -12.61 -5.51
CA PRO A 33 -6.49 -11.99 -5.14
C PRO A 33 -7.44 -12.94 -4.39
N ASP A 34 -7.23 -14.27 -4.51
CA ASP A 34 -8.00 -15.29 -3.80
C ASP A 34 -7.62 -15.40 -2.31
N ALA A 35 -6.39 -15.02 -1.92
CA ALA A 35 -5.99 -14.90 -0.51
C ALA A 35 -6.76 -13.79 0.25
N ILE A 36 -7.31 -12.81 -0.49
CA ILE A 36 -8.27 -11.84 0.06
C ILE A 36 -9.65 -12.48 0.19
N ARG A 37 -10.02 -13.43 -0.67
CA ARG A 37 -11.32 -14.12 -0.71
C ARG A 37 -11.52 -15.07 0.48
N GLU A 38 -10.41 -15.63 1.00
CA GLU A 38 -10.40 -16.40 2.25
C GLU A 38 -10.58 -15.51 3.50
N GLN A 39 -10.32 -14.21 3.38
CA GLN A 39 -10.47 -13.25 4.47
C GLN A 39 -11.83 -12.55 4.38
N LYS A 40 -12.70 -12.82 5.35
CA LYS A 40 -14.05 -12.24 5.42
C LYS A 40 -13.95 -10.71 5.56
N LEU A 41 -14.33 -9.99 4.51
CA LEU A 41 -14.45 -8.53 4.53
C LEU A 41 -15.79 -8.15 5.14
N GLU A 42 -15.75 -7.20 6.07
CA GLU A 42 -16.92 -6.69 6.77
C GLU A 42 -17.26 -5.29 6.23
N PRO A 43 -18.52 -5.04 5.80
CA PRO A 43 -18.95 -3.72 5.35
C PRO A 43 -19.08 -2.74 6.53
N ARG A 44 -18.75 -1.48 6.31
CA ARG A 44 -19.04 -0.36 7.22
C ARG A 44 -20.32 0.37 6.80
N ALA A 45 -20.83 1.20 7.71
CA ALA A 45 -21.98 2.08 7.46
C ALA A 45 -21.80 3.04 6.27
N ASP A 46 -20.56 3.43 5.96
CA ASP A 46 -20.21 4.26 4.81
C ASP A 46 -20.05 3.48 3.49
N GLY A 47 -20.38 2.18 3.49
CA GLY A 47 -20.26 1.27 2.37
C GLY A 47 -18.85 0.72 2.14
N THR A 48 -17.83 1.22 2.85
CA THR A 48 -16.46 0.75 2.66
C THR A 48 -16.27 -0.65 3.27
N GLN A 49 -15.46 -1.47 2.61
CA GLN A 49 -15.10 -2.81 3.07
C GLN A 49 -13.90 -2.75 4.00
N CYS A 50 -13.93 -3.55 5.06
CA CYS A 50 -12.91 -3.58 6.08
C CYS A 50 -12.50 -5.00 6.45
N LEU A 51 -11.28 -5.14 6.97
CA LEU A 51 -10.78 -6.36 7.55
C LEU A 51 -10.30 -6.08 8.97
N ASN A 52 -10.84 -6.79 9.97
CA ASN A 52 -10.45 -6.62 11.37
C ASN A 52 -10.48 -5.15 11.81
N GLY A 53 -11.54 -4.41 11.45
CA GLY A 53 -11.69 -3.00 11.78
C GLY A 53 -10.78 -2.04 11.02
N ARG A 54 -10.11 -2.48 9.94
CA ARG A 54 -9.21 -1.66 9.11
C ARG A 54 -9.75 -1.54 7.69
N SER A 55 -9.65 -0.37 7.08
CA SER A 55 -10.10 -0.16 5.70
C SER A 55 -9.25 -0.99 4.73
N TRP A 56 -9.92 -1.85 3.96
CA TRP A 56 -9.24 -2.61 2.92
C TRP A 56 -8.91 -1.69 1.75
N ILE A 57 -7.64 -1.66 1.36
CA ILE A 57 -7.19 -0.87 0.21
C ILE A 57 -6.99 -1.81 -0.98
N PRO A 58 -7.69 -1.59 -2.10
CA PRO A 58 -7.48 -2.36 -3.32
C PRO A 58 -6.03 -2.23 -3.83
N CYS A 59 -5.52 -3.29 -4.46
CA CYS A 59 -4.23 -3.27 -5.16
C CYS A 59 -4.27 -2.59 -6.54
N TYR A 60 -5.43 -2.06 -6.94
CA TYR A 60 -5.65 -1.38 -8.21
C TYR A 60 -5.85 0.11 -7.98
N GLY A 61 -5.36 0.91 -8.93
CA GLY A 61 -5.33 2.37 -8.86
C GLY A 61 -4.23 2.91 -7.95
N ASP A 62 -4.20 4.22 -7.79
CA ASP A 62 -3.11 4.92 -7.10
C ASP A 62 -3.35 5.09 -5.59
N PHE A 63 -4.33 4.41 -5.01
CA PHE A 63 -4.73 4.61 -3.61
C PHE A 63 -3.63 4.27 -2.62
N GLN A 64 -2.95 3.13 -2.81
CA GLN A 64 -1.81 2.75 -1.98
C GLN A 64 -0.71 3.81 -2.06
N THR A 65 -0.42 4.29 -3.27
CA THR A 65 0.57 5.34 -3.52
C THR A 65 0.21 6.65 -2.84
N VAL A 66 -1.05 7.09 -2.94
CA VAL A 66 -1.55 8.33 -2.29
C VAL A 66 -1.44 8.22 -0.77
N ILE A 67 -1.88 7.10 -0.18
CA ILE A 67 -1.78 6.89 1.27
C ILE A 67 -0.31 6.88 1.71
N MET A 68 0.57 6.23 0.95
CA MET A 68 2.01 6.22 1.23
C MET A 68 2.62 7.63 1.08
N TYR A 69 2.18 8.40 0.08
CA TYR A 69 2.59 9.78 -0.13
C TYR A 69 2.20 10.69 1.03
N GLU A 70 0.93 10.68 1.45
CA GLU A 70 0.48 11.46 2.59
C GLU A 70 1.21 11.09 3.87
N SER A 71 1.44 9.79 4.08
CA SER A 71 2.13 9.29 5.28
C SER A 71 3.61 9.63 5.31
N HIS A 72 4.26 9.84 4.15
CA HIS A 72 5.71 10.02 4.06
C HIS A 72 6.17 11.44 3.70
N LYS A 73 5.41 12.14 2.85
CA LYS A 73 5.79 13.43 2.24
C LYS A 73 4.81 14.57 2.52
N SER A 74 3.77 14.35 3.34
CA SER A 74 2.92 15.48 3.74
C SER A 74 3.74 16.52 4.49
N LYS A 75 3.27 17.78 4.48
CA LYS A 75 3.93 18.89 5.19
C LYS A 75 4.19 18.61 6.68
N TYR A 76 3.39 17.72 7.26
CA TYR A 76 3.47 17.31 8.66
C TYR A 76 4.29 16.03 8.90
N SER A 77 4.71 15.35 7.83
CA SER A 77 5.46 14.10 7.91
C SER A 77 6.95 14.34 7.62
N ILE A 78 7.80 14.11 8.63
CA ILE A 78 9.26 14.29 8.53
C ILE A 78 9.89 13.03 7.91
N HIS A 79 9.50 12.69 6.68
CA HIS A 79 10.06 11.55 5.92
C HIS A 79 10.32 10.28 6.76
N PRO A 80 9.30 9.76 7.47
CA PRO A 80 9.47 8.63 8.37
C PRO A 80 10.00 7.41 7.60
N GLY A 81 10.89 6.67 8.27
CA GLY A 81 11.34 5.37 7.81
C GLY A 81 10.21 4.35 7.76
N SER A 82 10.45 3.23 7.07
CA SER A 82 9.47 2.14 6.93
C SER A 82 9.08 1.52 8.29
N ASP A 83 10.01 1.53 9.24
CA ASP A 83 9.85 1.08 10.63
C ASP A 83 8.79 1.90 11.39
N LYS A 84 8.73 3.22 11.16
CA LYS A 84 7.73 4.11 11.76
C LYS A 84 6.43 4.13 10.97
N MET A 85 6.53 4.05 9.64
CA MET A 85 5.41 4.19 8.73
C MET A 85 4.45 2.99 8.78
N TYR A 86 4.97 1.76 8.84
CA TYR A 86 4.12 0.56 8.87
C TYR A 86 3.21 0.47 10.11
N PRO A 87 3.70 0.61 11.36
CA PRO A 87 2.84 0.57 12.55
C PRO A 87 1.76 1.66 12.56
N TYR A 88 2.04 2.85 12.03
CA TYR A 88 1.07 3.92 11.90
C TYR A 88 -0.05 3.55 10.92
N MET A 89 0.32 3.15 9.71
CA MET A 89 -0.64 2.85 8.64
C MET A 89 -1.44 1.58 8.92
N LYS A 90 -0.82 0.55 9.52
CA LYS A 90 -1.47 -0.73 9.87
C LYS A 90 -2.68 -0.55 10.79
N LYS A 91 -2.77 0.56 11.54
CA LYS A 91 -3.93 0.85 12.42
C LYS A 91 -5.20 1.18 11.63
N LEU A 92 -5.04 1.79 10.45
CA LEU A 92 -6.16 2.33 9.67
C LEU A 92 -6.43 1.49 8.42
N TYR A 93 -5.37 1.00 7.79
CA TYR A 93 -5.44 0.41 6.45
C TYR A 93 -4.91 -1.01 6.45
N TRP A 94 -5.37 -1.78 5.46
CA TRP A 94 -4.86 -3.12 5.19
C TRP A 94 -4.89 -3.44 3.69
N TRP A 95 -3.80 -4.02 3.19
CA TRP A 95 -3.72 -4.66 1.87
C TRP A 95 -2.61 -5.72 1.86
N PRO A 96 -2.60 -6.67 0.90
CA PRO A 96 -1.54 -7.66 0.78
C PRO A 96 -0.16 -7.01 0.55
N ASN A 97 0.90 -7.54 1.16
CA ASN A 97 2.29 -7.04 1.02
C ASN A 97 2.53 -5.59 1.49
N MET A 98 1.61 -5.01 2.28
CA MET A 98 1.71 -3.63 2.78
C MET A 98 3.07 -3.26 3.39
N LYS A 99 3.72 -4.18 4.11
CA LYS A 99 5.03 -3.94 4.72
C LYS A 99 6.13 -3.77 3.65
N ASP A 100 6.12 -4.61 2.61
CA ASP A 100 7.10 -4.60 1.53
C ASP A 100 6.90 -3.41 0.58
N ASP A 101 5.64 -3.04 0.34
CA ASP A 101 5.28 -1.86 -0.44
C ASP A 101 5.79 -0.58 0.25
N ILE A 102 5.56 -0.45 1.56
CA ILE A 102 6.06 0.68 2.36
C ILE A 102 7.60 0.72 2.33
N ALA A 103 8.26 -0.42 2.54
CA ALA A 103 9.72 -0.47 2.48
C ALA A 103 10.27 -0.06 1.11
N THR A 104 9.63 -0.54 0.03
CA THR A 104 9.99 -0.18 -1.35
C THR A 104 9.77 1.30 -1.63
N TYR A 105 8.65 1.86 -1.14
CA TYR A 105 8.32 3.27 -1.31
C TYR A 105 9.32 4.19 -0.61
N VAL A 106 9.62 3.92 0.67
CA VAL A 106 10.60 4.69 1.45
C VAL A 106 12.01 4.56 0.86
N ARG A 107 12.40 3.37 0.38
CA ARG A 107 13.70 3.15 -0.28
C ARG A 107 13.89 4.01 -1.54
N LYS A 108 12.80 4.29 -2.26
CA LYS A 108 12.82 5.17 -3.46
C LYS A 108 12.87 6.66 -3.10
N CYS A 109 12.80 7.05 -1.83
CA CYS A 109 12.89 8.44 -1.41
C CYS A 109 14.34 8.93 -1.38
N LEU A 110 14.70 9.86 -2.28
CA LEU A 110 16.03 10.45 -2.37
C LEU A 110 16.45 11.17 -1.06
N THR A 111 15.52 11.85 -0.40
CA THR A 111 15.78 12.55 0.88
C THR A 111 16.19 11.55 1.96
N CYS A 112 15.44 10.45 2.09
CA CYS A 112 15.76 9.39 3.05
C CYS A 112 17.08 8.69 2.73
N ALA A 113 17.37 8.46 1.44
CA ALA A 113 18.60 7.83 1.01
C ALA A 113 19.84 8.66 1.39
N LYS A 114 19.78 9.99 1.19
CA LYS A 114 20.86 10.91 1.57
C LYS A 114 21.12 10.92 3.07
N VAL A 115 20.08 11.14 3.88
CA VAL A 115 20.18 11.13 5.35
C VAL A 115 20.73 9.79 5.84
N LYS A 116 20.29 8.67 5.27
CA LYS A 116 20.78 7.36 5.70
C LYS A 116 22.27 7.16 5.42
N ALA A 117 22.78 7.65 4.29
CA ALA A 117 24.19 7.58 3.93
C ALA A 117 25.08 8.40 4.88
N GLU A 118 24.64 9.59 5.27
CA GLU A 118 25.34 10.46 6.24
C GLU A 118 25.48 9.81 7.62
N HIS A 119 24.47 9.03 8.04
CA HIS A 119 24.46 8.40 9.36
C HIS A 119 25.00 6.95 9.35
N GLN A 120 25.47 6.42 8.22
CA GLN A 120 26.18 5.13 8.24
C GLN A 120 27.55 5.32 8.90
N ARG A 121 27.97 4.34 9.70
CA ARG A 121 29.37 4.30 10.14
C ARG A 121 30.26 4.25 8.89
N PRO A 122 31.26 5.13 8.75
CA PRO A 122 32.19 5.04 7.64
C PRO A 122 32.83 3.65 7.67
N SER A 123 32.77 2.95 6.55
CA SER A 123 33.54 1.72 6.36
C SER A 123 35.00 2.13 6.47
N GLY A 124 35.69 1.67 7.53
CA GLY A 124 37.09 2.01 7.76
C GLY A 124 37.92 1.72 6.52
N LEU A 125 38.95 2.56 6.28
CA LEU A 125 39.94 2.28 5.24
C LEU A 125 40.53 0.89 5.51
N LEU A 126 40.41 -0.01 4.52
CA LEU A 126 41.30 -1.17 4.46
C LEU A 126 42.67 -0.61 4.05
N VAL A 127 43.53 -0.35 5.03
CA VAL A 127 44.95 -0.04 4.84
C VAL A 127 45.76 -1.33 4.89
#